data_AF-A0A7G4WI56-F1
#
_entry.id   AF-A0A7G4WI56-F1
#
_cell.length_a   1.000
_cell.length_b   1.000
_cell.length_c   1.000
_cell.angle_alpha   90.00
_cell.angle_beta   90.00
_cell.angle_gamma   90.00
#
_symmetry.space_group_name_H-M   'P 1'
#
loop_
_entity.id
_entity.type
_entity.pdbx_description
1 polymer ?
#
loop_
_entity_poly.entity_id
_entity_poly.type
_entity_poly.pdbx_seq_one_letter_code
_entity_poly.pdbx_strand_id
1 'polypeptide(L)'
;MRAYYMVLLASAFLASSEAFSPRINADQVQLSQPTMKHSIEGAAHRSLRTVPVADEEDDEERAWANIAGFDRTEAEAKEWLVSWLNKGKSVEWVAKELGVHDLPQGVAQSKLNYDALIEYQRMHFEKRTGYSLPKGN
;
A
#
# COMPACT_ATOMS: atom_id res chain seq x y z
N MET A 1 -13.61 -14.08 34.39
CA MET A 1 -12.16 -14.37 34.40
C MET A 1 -11.87 -15.42 33.36
N ARG A 2 -10.86 -15.20 32.49
CA ARG A 2 -10.18 -16.13 31.55
C ARG A 2 -9.63 -15.30 30.39
N ALA A 3 -8.45 -15.50 29.81
CA ALA A 3 -7.13 -15.99 30.22
C ALA A 3 -6.19 -15.35 29.18
N TYR A 4 -5.02 -14.89 29.60
CA TYR A 4 -4.05 -14.22 28.75
C TYR A 4 -3.35 -15.23 27.82
N TYR A 5 -3.27 -14.95 26.53
CA TYR A 5 -2.36 -15.63 25.61
C TYR A 5 -1.36 -14.62 25.06
N MET A 6 -0.15 -14.64 25.63
CA MET A 6 1.04 -14.00 25.07
C MET A 6 1.69 -15.01 24.14
N VAL A 7 1.80 -14.70 22.84
CA VAL A 7 2.69 -15.42 21.94
C VAL A 7 3.62 -14.39 21.31
N LEU A 8 4.86 -14.37 21.82
CA LEU A 8 6.01 -13.70 21.22
C LEU A 8 6.48 -14.56 20.04
N LEU A 9 6.44 -14.00 18.83
CA LEU A 9 7.10 -14.59 17.67
C LEU A 9 8.26 -13.68 17.26
N ALA A 10 9.47 -14.06 17.68
CA ALA A 10 10.70 -13.47 17.18
C ALA A 10 11.18 -14.32 15.98
N SER A 11 11.18 -13.74 14.78
CA SER A 11 11.84 -14.34 13.62
C SER A 11 12.93 -13.39 13.12
N ALA A 12 14.16 -13.90 13.15
CA ALA A 12 15.40 -13.19 12.89
C ALA A 12 15.55 -12.74 11.42
N PHE A 13 16.15 -11.57 11.27
CA PHE A 13 16.66 -10.97 10.05
C PHE A 13 17.86 -11.79 9.54
N LEU A 14 17.84 -12.22 8.27
CA LEU A 14 19.04 -12.75 7.59
C LEU A 14 19.17 -12.06 6.23
N ALA A 15 20.07 -11.09 6.20
CA ALA A 15 20.63 -10.47 5.02
C ALA A 15 21.68 -11.40 4.38
N SER A 16 21.75 -11.43 3.04
CA SER A 16 22.99 -11.29 2.24
C SER A 16 22.73 -11.51 0.75
N SER A 17 23.26 -10.55 -0.05
CA SER A 17 24.02 -10.60 -1.32
C SER A 17 23.79 -11.76 -2.32
N GLU A 18 24.05 -11.68 -3.64
CA GLU A 18 25.08 -10.95 -4.40
C GLU A 18 24.74 -11.00 -5.91
N ALA A 19 25.25 -10.00 -6.64
CA ALA A 19 25.06 -9.79 -8.07
C ALA A 19 25.78 -10.82 -8.95
N PHE A 20 25.15 -11.23 -10.05
CA PHE A 20 25.76 -12.08 -11.07
C PHE A 20 25.72 -11.38 -12.43
N SER A 21 26.89 -10.95 -12.92
CA SER A 21 27.08 -10.48 -14.29
C SER A 21 27.93 -11.49 -15.06
N PRO A 22 27.43 -12.08 -16.17
CA PRO A 22 28.29 -12.88 -17.03
C PRO A 22 29.05 -11.99 -18.02
N ARG A 23 30.36 -12.05 -17.81
CA ARG A 23 31.49 -11.66 -18.66
C ARG A 23 31.40 -12.38 -20.02
N ILE A 24 31.36 -11.66 -21.14
CA ILE A 24 31.49 -12.26 -22.48
C ILE A 24 32.93 -12.05 -22.96
N ASN A 25 33.55 -13.17 -23.33
CA ASN A 25 34.95 -13.32 -23.72
C ASN A 25 35.33 -12.50 -24.96
N ALA A 26 36.55 -11.99 -24.93
CA ALA A 26 37.27 -11.44 -26.07
C ALA A 26 38.21 -12.51 -26.64
N ASP A 27 38.06 -12.81 -27.93
CA ASP A 27 39.03 -13.38 -28.88
C ASP A 27 38.22 -13.67 -30.17
N GLN A 28 38.66 -13.49 -31.42
CA GLN A 28 39.89 -12.98 -32.00
C GLN A 28 39.57 -12.71 -33.49
N VAL A 29 40.02 -11.56 -33.96
CA VAL A 29 40.30 -11.08 -35.34
C VAL A 29 40.10 -12.06 -36.51
N GLN A 30 39.35 -11.63 -37.54
CA GLN A 30 39.84 -11.75 -38.93
C GLN A 30 39.29 -10.61 -39.81
N LEU A 31 40.26 -9.87 -40.37
CA LEU A 31 40.12 -8.65 -41.16
C LEU A 31 40.00 -9.01 -42.65
N SER A 32 39.03 -8.46 -43.37
CA SER A 32 39.08 -8.27 -44.84
C SER A 32 38.09 -7.17 -45.25
N GLN A 33 38.60 -5.98 -45.52
CA GLN A 33 37.99 -4.95 -46.39
C GLN A 33 38.53 -5.16 -47.83
N PRO A 34 38.12 -4.41 -48.90
CA PRO A 34 37.18 -3.27 -49.02
C PRO A 34 36.14 -3.47 -50.17
N THR A 35 35.07 -2.68 -50.32
CA THR A 35 35.02 -1.48 -51.20
C THR A 35 33.60 -0.92 -51.26
N MET A 36 33.52 0.41 -51.32
CA MET A 36 32.36 1.32 -51.47
C MET A 36 31.20 0.85 -52.36
N LYS A 37 29.97 1.19 -51.94
CA LYS A 37 29.02 2.05 -52.70
C LYS A 37 27.73 2.35 -51.90
N HIS A 38 27.48 3.64 -51.71
CA HIS A 38 26.22 4.38 -51.89
C HIS A 38 24.92 3.89 -51.21
N SER A 39 24.49 4.65 -50.20
CA SER A 39 23.20 5.39 -50.13
C SER A 39 22.74 5.49 -48.68
N ILE A 40 22.85 6.71 -48.15
CA ILE A 40 22.11 7.16 -46.98
C ILE A 40 20.68 7.38 -47.45
N GLU A 41 19.75 6.49 -47.10
CA GLU A 41 18.32 6.81 -47.03
C GLU A 41 17.54 5.60 -46.50
N GLY A 42 16.60 5.86 -45.59
CA GLY A 42 15.72 4.84 -45.02
C GLY A 42 15.93 4.57 -43.54
N ALA A 43 16.21 5.61 -42.73
CA ALA A 43 15.99 5.51 -41.29
C ALA A 43 14.52 5.18 -41.04
N ALA A 44 14.28 3.95 -40.62
CA ALA A 44 12.97 3.44 -40.27
C ALA A 44 12.24 4.42 -39.33
N HIS A 45 10.99 4.67 -39.67
CA HIS A 45 10.05 5.56 -38.99
C HIS A 45 10.02 5.32 -37.48
N ARG A 46 10.71 6.15 -36.70
CA ARG A 46 10.53 6.23 -35.26
C ARG A 46 9.70 7.47 -34.95
N SER A 47 8.40 7.30 -35.02
CA SER A 47 7.45 8.30 -34.53
C SER A 47 6.41 7.59 -33.68
N LEU A 48 6.51 7.78 -32.36
CA LEU A 48 5.35 7.87 -31.51
C LEU A 48 5.50 9.18 -30.74
N ARG A 49 4.74 10.18 -31.18
CA ARG A 49 4.45 11.37 -30.39
C ARG A 49 3.39 10.97 -29.37
N THR A 50 3.68 11.16 -28.10
CA THR A 50 2.65 11.46 -27.09
C THR A 50 3.18 12.61 -26.24
N VAL A 51 2.43 13.71 -26.27
CA VAL A 51 2.57 14.80 -25.30
C VAL A 51 2.36 14.17 -23.91
N PRO A 52 3.14 14.56 -22.87
CA PRO A 52 2.80 14.17 -21.52
C PRO A 52 1.37 14.63 -21.29
N VAL A 53 0.45 13.68 -21.10
CA VAL A 53 -0.75 13.98 -20.32
C VAL A 53 -0.14 14.49 -19.03
N ALA A 54 -0.22 15.80 -18.80
CA ALA A 54 -0.18 16.27 -17.44
C ALA A 54 -1.25 15.42 -16.79
N ASP A 55 -0.83 14.48 -15.96
CA ASP A 55 -1.71 13.96 -14.93
C ASP A 55 -2.17 15.24 -14.25
N GLU A 56 -3.33 15.75 -14.68
CA GLU A 56 -4.21 16.48 -13.81
C GLU A 56 -4.30 15.49 -12.66
N GLU A 57 -3.50 15.74 -11.62
CA GLU A 57 -3.60 15.04 -10.36
C GLU A 57 -5.08 15.15 -10.06
N ASP A 58 -5.76 14.03 -10.30
CA ASP A 58 -7.16 13.89 -10.03
C ASP A 58 -7.19 13.88 -8.51
N ASP A 59 -7.19 15.09 -7.94
CA ASP A 59 -7.23 15.41 -6.52
C ASP A 59 -8.56 14.96 -5.90
N GLU A 60 -9.29 14.05 -6.56
CA GLU A 60 -10.35 13.26 -5.97
C GLU A 60 -9.77 12.55 -4.75
N GLU A 61 -9.85 13.24 -3.59
CA GLU A 61 -9.43 12.76 -2.30
C GLU A 61 -10.07 11.38 -2.07
N ARG A 62 -9.25 10.35 -2.27
CA ARG A 62 -9.73 8.97 -2.31
C ARG A 62 -10.43 8.68 -0.99
N ALA A 63 -11.70 8.29 -1.06
CA ALA A 63 -12.48 7.91 0.10
C ALA A 63 -11.69 6.91 0.95
N TRP A 64 -11.58 7.17 2.25
CA TRP A 64 -10.86 6.32 3.19
C TRP A 64 -11.79 5.43 3.99
N ALA A 65 -12.99 5.91 4.31
CA ALA A 65 -14.03 5.14 4.98
C ALA A 65 -15.42 5.59 4.55
N ASN A 66 -16.37 4.67 4.52
CA ASN A 66 -17.79 4.97 4.41
C ASN A 66 -18.42 4.95 5.81
N ILE A 67 -18.81 6.11 6.32
CA ILE A 67 -19.41 6.26 7.66
C ILE A 67 -20.80 6.88 7.51
N ALA A 68 -21.80 6.23 8.10
CA ALA A 68 -23.21 6.62 8.00
C ALA A 68 -23.70 6.77 6.54
N GLY A 69 -23.15 5.97 5.62
CA GLY A 69 -23.51 5.98 4.19
C GLY A 69 -22.79 7.02 3.35
N PHE A 70 -21.90 7.82 3.92
CA PHE A 70 -21.11 8.82 3.21
C PHE A 70 -19.66 8.38 3.11
N ASP A 71 -19.08 8.56 1.93
CA ASP A 71 -17.64 8.44 1.74
C ASP A 71 -16.93 9.61 2.41
N ARG A 72 -15.93 9.30 3.21
CA ARG A 72 -15.19 10.22 4.07
C ARG A 72 -13.71 10.11 3.80
N THR A 73 -13.05 11.25 3.84
CA THR A 73 -11.60 11.33 3.83
C THR A 73 -11.05 10.77 5.15
N GLU A 74 -9.75 10.47 5.21
CA GLU A 74 -9.14 9.95 6.43
C GLU A 74 -9.29 10.91 7.61
N ALA A 75 -9.15 12.22 7.36
CA ALA A 75 -9.27 13.25 8.39
C ALA A 75 -10.68 13.30 8.96
N GLU A 76 -11.71 13.39 8.11
CA GLU A 76 -13.10 13.39 8.54
C GLU A 76 -13.44 12.10 9.30
N ALA A 77 -13.05 10.95 8.75
CA ALA A 77 -13.31 9.67 9.39
C ALA A 77 -12.69 9.60 10.80
N LYS A 78 -11.47 10.10 10.99
CA LYS A 78 -10.83 10.16 12.32
C LYS A 78 -11.61 11.02 13.30
N GLU A 79 -12.19 12.14 12.88
CA GLU A 79 -13.04 12.96 13.76
C GLU A 79 -14.25 12.18 14.28
N TRP A 80 -14.89 11.39 13.40
CA TRP A 80 -15.97 10.48 13.79
C TRP A 80 -15.50 9.43 14.79
N LEU A 81 -14.36 8.79 14.52
CA LEU A 81 -13.77 7.80 15.41
C LEU A 81 -13.45 8.39 16.79
N VAL A 82 -12.86 9.59 16.84
CA VAL A 82 -12.58 10.31 18.10
C VAL A 82 -13.88 10.64 18.84
N SER A 83 -14.92 11.06 18.13
CA SER A 83 -16.25 11.30 18.72
C SER A 83 -16.82 10.04 19.37
N TRP A 84 -16.74 8.87 18.71
CA TRP A 84 -17.16 7.59 19.27
C TRP A 84 -16.32 7.17 20.48
N LEU A 85 -15.01 7.40 20.41
CA LEU A 85 -14.09 7.14 21.51
C LEU A 85 -14.42 7.99 22.74
N ASN A 86 -14.73 9.27 22.54
CA ASN A 86 -15.13 10.20 23.60
C ASN A 86 -16.47 9.84 24.23
N LYS A 87 -17.40 9.31 23.42
CA LYS A 87 -18.67 8.74 23.89
C LYS A 87 -18.52 7.36 24.56
N GLY A 88 -17.31 6.80 24.63
CA GLY A 88 -17.04 5.52 25.28
C GLY A 88 -17.64 4.32 24.53
N LYS A 89 -17.76 4.40 23.20
CA LYS A 89 -18.29 3.29 22.40
C LYS A 89 -17.32 2.11 22.39
N SER A 90 -17.86 0.89 22.48
CA SER A 90 -17.04 -0.31 22.38
C SER A 90 -16.55 -0.54 20.94
N VAL A 91 -15.45 -1.27 20.79
CA VAL A 91 -14.93 -1.69 19.47
C VAL A 91 -15.99 -2.48 18.69
N GLU A 92 -16.75 -3.34 19.38
CA GLU A 92 -17.81 -4.13 18.75
C GLU A 92 -18.92 -3.24 18.18
N TRP A 93 -19.32 -2.20 18.92
CA TRP A 93 -20.31 -1.23 18.44
C TRP A 93 -19.82 -0.51 17.19
N VAL A 94 -18.56 -0.07 17.17
CA VAL A 94 -17.96 0.59 16.00
C VAL A 94 -17.84 -0.36 14.81
N ALA A 95 -17.49 -1.63 15.04
CA ALA A 95 -17.43 -2.63 13.98
C ALA A 95 -18.80 -2.85 13.30
N LYS A 96 -19.89 -2.78 14.07
CA LYS A 96 -21.27 -2.86 13.54
C LYS A 96 -21.61 -1.62 12.73
N GLU A 97 -21.30 -0.44 13.26
CA GLU A 97 -21.54 0.84 12.57
C GLU A 97 -20.77 0.94 11.24
N LEU A 98 -19.55 0.40 11.20
CA LEU A 98 -18.71 0.31 10.02
C LEU A 98 -19.09 -0.84 9.07
N GLY A 99 -20.05 -1.69 9.43
CA GLY A 99 -20.51 -2.81 8.59
C GLY A 99 -19.49 -3.93 8.43
N VAL A 100 -18.53 -4.07 9.35
CA VAL A 100 -17.46 -5.08 9.31
C VAL A 100 -17.61 -6.18 10.36
N HIS A 101 -18.58 -6.07 11.27
CA HIS A 101 -18.76 -6.98 12.41
C HIS A 101 -19.11 -8.42 12.00
N ASP A 102 -20.07 -8.59 11.09
CA ASP A 102 -20.61 -9.91 10.71
C ASP A 102 -19.90 -10.51 9.48
N LEU A 103 -18.80 -9.89 9.04
CA LEU A 103 -18.06 -10.34 7.87
C LEU A 103 -16.98 -11.37 8.26
N PRO A 104 -16.76 -12.42 7.46
CA PRO A 104 -15.59 -13.27 7.59
C PRO A 104 -14.31 -12.43 7.52
N GLN A 105 -13.28 -12.77 8.30
CA GLN A 105 -12.07 -11.94 8.45
C GLN A 105 -11.43 -11.53 7.11
N GLY A 106 -11.29 -12.47 6.16
CA GLY A 106 -10.72 -12.16 4.84
C GLY A 106 -11.59 -11.20 4.00
N VAL A 107 -12.91 -11.22 4.20
CA VAL A 107 -13.83 -10.29 3.54
C VAL A 107 -13.79 -8.92 4.24
N ALA A 108 -13.74 -8.90 5.57
CA ALA A 108 -13.62 -7.69 6.35
C ALA A 108 -12.35 -6.92 5.96
N GLN A 109 -11.20 -7.59 5.84
CA GLN A 109 -9.92 -6.99 5.46
C GLN A 109 -9.93 -6.29 4.08
N SER A 110 -10.78 -6.75 3.17
CA SER A 110 -10.93 -6.15 1.84
C SER A 110 -11.88 -4.94 1.80
N LYS A 111 -12.56 -4.63 2.91
CA LYS A 111 -13.49 -3.50 2.98
C LYS A 111 -12.75 -2.21 3.29
N LEU A 112 -13.20 -1.14 2.62
CA LEU A 112 -12.75 0.22 2.87
C LEU A 112 -12.74 0.59 4.36
N ASN A 113 -13.77 0.16 5.10
CA ASN A 113 -13.95 0.50 6.51
C ASN A 113 -13.05 -0.28 7.49
N TYR A 114 -12.29 -1.26 7.00
CA TYR A 114 -11.46 -2.10 7.87
C TYR A 114 -10.33 -1.32 8.52
N ASP A 115 -9.68 -0.44 7.77
CA ASP A 115 -8.62 0.43 8.27
C ASP A 115 -9.14 1.39 9.35
N ALA A 116 -10.37 1.89 9.18
CA ALA A 116 -11.06 2.68 10.20
C ALA A 116 -11.32 1.88 11.49
N LEU A 117 -11.66 0.60 11.39
CA LEU A 117 -11.81 -0.25 12.57
C LEU A 117 -10.47 -0.51 13.26
N ILE A 118 -9.39 -0.79 12.52
CA ILE A 118 -8.05 -0.96 13.09
C ILE A 118 -7.62 0.30 13.84
N GLU A 119 -7.80 1.46 13.20
CA GLU A 119 -7.46 2.75 13.78
C GLU A 119 -8.24 2.98 15.08
N TYR A 120 -9.55 2.66 15.09
CA TYR A 120 -10.37 2.75 16.30
C TYR A 120 -9.89 1.81 17.41
N GLN A 121 -9.51 0.58 17.08
CA GLN A 121 -8.97 -0.37 18.06
C GLN A 121 -7.70 0.16 18.71
N ARG A 122 -6.81 0.78 17.93
CA ARG A 122 -5.60 1.40 18.44
C ARG A 122 -5.92 2.55 19.40
N MET A 123 -6.76 3.49 18.98
CA MET A 123 -7.17 4.61 19.82
C MET A 123 -7.87 4.16 21.11
N HIS A 124 -8.72 3.14 21.02
CA HIS A 124 -9.40 2.57 22.17
C HIS A 124 -8.43 1.87 23.13
N PHE A 125 -7.42 1.17 22.62
CA PHE A 125 -6.38 0.57 23.45
C PHE A 125 -5.55 1.63 24.15
N GLU A 126 -5.07 2.63 23.40
CA GLU A 126 -4.31 3.78 23.89
C GLU A 126 -5.03 4.52 25.03
N LYS A 127 -6.31 4.84 24.83
CA LYS A 127 -7.11 5.50 25.86
C LYS A 127 -7.26 4.69 27.14
N ARG A 128 -7.26 3.35 27.04
CA ARG A 128 -7.43 2.45 28.19
C ARG A 128 -6.11 2.20 28.93
N THR A 129 -5.01 2.08 28.20
CA THR A 129 -3.73 1.61 28.76
C THR A 129 -2.69 2.72 28.90
N GLY A 130 -2.84 3.82 28.16
CA GLY A 130 -1.83 4.87 28.04
C GLY A 130 -0.67 4.51 27.09
N TYR A 131 -0.68 3.33 26.46
CA TYR A 131 0.37 2.86 25.56
C TYR A 131 -0.09 2.84 24.10
N SER A 132 0.76 3.33 23.20
CA SER A 132 0.51 3.30 21.74
C SER A 132 0.90 1.98 21.11
N LEU A 133 0.03 1.44 20.25
CA LEU A 133 0.37 0.26 19.45
C LEU A 133 1.17 0.69 18.21
N PRO A 134 2.19 -0.06 17.80
CA PRO A 134 2.88 0.21 16.55
C PRO A 134 1.89 0.11 15.38
N LYS A 135 2.03 1.01 14.40
CA LYS A 135 1.32 0.87 13.12
C LYS A 135 1.85 -0.40 12.44
N GLY A 136 0.97 -1.36 12.18
CA GLY A 136 1.32 -2.52 11.36
C GLY A 136 1.66 -2.08 9.95
N ASN A 137 2.75 -2.61 9.40
CA ASN A 137 3.20 -2.39 8.02
C ASN A 137 2.26 -3.06 7.02
#